data_AF-A0A1V0UMD1-F1
#
_entry.id   AF-A0A1V0UMD1-F1
#
_cell.length_a   1.000
_cell.length_b   1.000
_cell.length_c   1.000
_cell.angle_alpha   90.00
_cell.angle_beta   90.00
_cell.angle_gamma   90.00
#
_symmetry.space_group_name_H-M   'P 1'
#
loop_
_entity.id
_entity.type
_entity.pdbx_description
1 polymer ?
#
loop_
_entity_poly.entity_id
_entity_poly.type
_entity_poly.pdbx_seq_one_letter_code
_entity_poly.pdbx_strand_id
1 'polypeptide(L)'
;MEASRISAEQKIKSFEHLGFRADHVVLPPGVGRGEFREVLEGYNADPATRAIIVQFPPPRDLAPVVDGMDPAKDIDALLKGRSPYPACATAEGIYRVAEPFATDRPAIAVVGSKGFVGQGVVTMLRADGHDPMTLDHGDRLERVRDADIVISVTGSPGILTPDHIQPHHRVVIDSGFVPQADGSVRGDVRAEAYGIPQNLTPVPGGIGPVEMATLMERVVRQEVDPDVVSWKVTPGPYLERARFTADRTAAATAVTTAAVPSIAAAARLRGAAGPAAGAPPTSAQPTAAPRGPAHQTGPRPQLPPQGGGGPSR
;
A
#
# COMPACT_ATOMS: atom_id res chain seq x y z
N MET A 1 -3.20 4.77 20.62
CA MET A 1 -4.18 5.83 20.28
C MET A 1 -3.52 6.98 19.54
N GLU A 2 -2.43 7.58 20.06
CA GLU A 2 -1.76 8.72 19.38
C GLU A 2 -1.17 8.37 18.00
N ALA A 3 -0.43 7.26 17.88
CA ALA A 3 0.11 6.82 16.58
C ALA A 3 -1.00 6.63 15.52
N SER A 4 -2.12 6.04 15.90
CA SER A 4 -3.29 5.84 15.04
C SER A 4 -3.90 7.18 14.59
N ARG A 5 -3.98 8.18 15.48
CA ARG A 5 -4.46 9.53 15.14
C ARG A 5 -3.55 10.21 14.13
N ILE A 6 -2.24 10.19 14.35
CA ILE A 6 -1.24 10.78 13.44
C ILE A 6 -1.32 10.13 12.05
N SER A 7 -1.42 8.79 12.00
CA SER A 7 -1.58 8.04 10.74
C SER A 7 -2.88 8.43 10.01
N ALA A 8 -4.00 8.52 10.71
CA ALA A 8 -5.29 8.92 10.13
C ALA A 8 -5.24 10.35 9.55
N GLU A 9 -4.69 11.31 10.31
CA GLU A 9 -4.52 12.69 9.84
C GLU A 9 -3.65 12.78 8.58
N GLN A 10 -2.61 11.95 8.50
CA GLN A 10 -1.74 11.90 7.32
C GLN A 10 -2.47 11.31 6.11
N LYS A 11 -3.25 10.24 6.29
CA LYS A 11 -4.07 9.65 5.22
C LYS A 11 -5.07 10.66 4.67
N ILE A 12 -5.78 11.38 5.54
CA ILE A 12 -6.74 12.43 5.15
C ILE A 12 -6.03 13.47 4.26
N LYS A 13 -4.94 14.05 4.75
CA LYS A 13 -4.18 15.06 3.99
C LYS A 13 -3.68 14.54 2.65
N SER A 14 -3.22 13.29 2.59
CA SER A 14 -2.72 12.67 1.35
C SER A 14 -3.83 12.49 0.31
N PHE A 15 -5.00 12.01 0.71
CA PHE A 15 -6.12 11.82 -0.22
C PHE A 15 -6.79 13.13 -0.62
N GLU A 16 -6.91 14.09 0.29
CA GLU A 16 -7.35 15.45 -0.04
C GLU A 16 -6.41 16.14 -1.02
N HIS A 17 -5.10 15.93 -0.88
CA HIS A 17 -4.11 16.45 -1.81
C HIS A 17 -4.26 15.88 -3.23
N LEU A 18 -4.73 14.64 -3.37
CA LEU A 18 -5.09 14.04 -4.65
C LEU A 18 -6.45 14.51 -5.20
N GLY A 19 -7.19 15.31 -4.44
CA GLY A 19 -8.53 15.80 -4.81
C GLY A 19 -9.67 14.87 -4.40
N PHE A 20 -9.41 13.84 -3.58
CA PHE A 20 -10.47 13.01 -3.01
C PHE A 20 -11.09 13.69 -1.78
N ARG A 21 -12.39 13.45 -1.57
CA ARG A 21 -13.01 13.68 -0.27
C ARG A 21 -12.60 12.55 0.67
N ALA A 22 -12.05 12.89 1.83
CA ALA A 22 -11.68 11.93 2.86
C ALA A 22 -12.63 12.05 4.06
N ASP A 23 -13.52 11.08 4.22
CA ASP A 23 -14.38 11.01 5.40
C ASP A 23 -13.60 10.39 6.57
N HIS A 24 -13.51 11.12 7.69
CA HIS A 24 -12.86 10.64 8.91
C HIS A 24 -13.90 10.27 9.97
N VAL A 25 -14.17 8.98 10.10
CA VAL A 25 -15.15 8.45 11.04
C VAL A 25 -14.44 7.97 12.31
N VAL A 26 -14.64 8.70 13.41
CA VAL A 26 -14.12 8.33 14.73
C VAL A 26 -15.26 7.77 15.57
N LEU A 27 -15.17 6.48 15.89
CA LEU A 27 -16.16 5.80 16.73
C LEU A 27 -15.75 5.84 18.21
N PRO A 28 -16.70 5.97 19.14
CA PRO A 28 -16.39 6.05 20.56
C PRO A 28 -15.78 4.75 21.09
N PRO A 29 -14.98 4.82 22.17
CA PRO A 29 -14.55 3.62 22.89
C PRO A 29 -15.76 2.77 23.31
N GLY A 30 -15.71 1.47 23.02
CA GLY A 30 -16.81 0.55 23.34
C GLY A 30 -17.94 0.48 22.31
N VAL A 31 -17.78 1.09 21.13
CA VAL A 31 -18.69 0.90 20.00
C VAL A 31 -18.96 -0.58 19.76
N GLY A 32 -20.23 -0.94 19.61
CA GLY A 32 -20.64 -2.33 19.43
C GLY A 32 -20.43 -2.82 18.00
N ARG A 33 -20.40 -4.15 17.82
CA ARG A 33 -20.30 -4.79 16.50
C ARG A 33 -21.40 -4.37 15.52
N GLY A 34 -22.62 -4.13 16.01
CA GLY A 34 -23.78 -3.74 15.19
C GLY A 34 -23.57 -2.36 14.58
N GLU A 35 -23.28 -1.37 15.41
CA GLU A 35 -23.01 0.00 14.97
C GLU A 35 -21.79 0.08 14.03
N PHE A 36 -20.69 -0.62 14.37
CA PHE A 36 -19.52 -0.69 13.48
C PHE A 36 -19.87 -1.31 12.11
N ARG A 37 -20.74 -2.34 12.10
CA ARG A 37 -21.20 -2.98 10.86
C ARG A 37 -22.06 -2.03 10.03
N GLU A 38 -23.00 -1.33 10.64
CA GLU A 38 -23.88 -0.39 9.93
C GLU A 38 -23.06 0.71 9.23
N VAL A 39 -22.03 1.23 9.89
CA VAL A 39 -21.09 2.19 9.30
C VAL A 39 -20.37 1.57 8.09
N LEU A 40 -19.79 0.38 8.26
CA LEU A 40 -19.05 -0.30 7.18
C LEU A 40 -19.95 -0.65 5.99
N GLU A 41 -21.17 -1.12 6.24
CA GLU A 41 -22.16 -1.43 5.20
C GLU A 41 -22.61 -0.17 4.46
N GLY A 42 -22.76 0.97 5.16
CA GLY A 42 -23.04 2.26 4.52
C GLY A 42 -21.97 2.65 3.51
N TYR A 43 -20.69 2.58 3.89
CA TYR A 43 -19.57 2.87 2.99
C TYR A 43 -19.39 1.82 1.89
N ASN A 44 -19.71 0.55 2.15
CA ASN A 44 -19.74 -0.48 1.12
C ASN A 44 -20.82 -0.19 0.06
N ALA A 45 -22.02 0.22 0.46
CA ALA A 45 -23.15 0.46 -0.44
C ALA A 45 -23.04 1.78 -1.22
N ASP A 46 -22.28 2.75 -0.72
CA ASP A 46 -22.12 4.05 -1.37
C ASP A 46 -21.24 3.98 -2.64
N PRO A 47 -21.76 4.28 -3.84
CA PRO A 47 -20.98 4.30 -5.08
C PRO A 47 -19.99 5.49 -5.16
N ALA A 48 -20.13 6.51 -4.31
CA ALA A 48 -19.15 7.60 -4.22
C ALA A 48 -17.90 7.18 -3.43
N THR A 49 -18.01 6.17 -2.56
CA THR A 49 -16.89 5.64 -1.79
C THR A 49 -16.03 4.71 -2.64
N ARG A 50 -14.78 5.11 -2.89
CA ARG A 50 -13.82 4.36 -3.72
C ARG A 50 -12.85 3.49 -2.94
N ALA A 51 -12.58 3.85 -1.70
CA ALA A 51 -11.66 3.15 -0.83
C ALA A 51 -12.13 3.26 0.61
N ILE A 52 -11.87 2.22 1.39
CA ILE A 52 -12.13 2.16 2.83
C ILE A 52 -10.82 1.75 3.51
N ILE A 53 -10.41 2.51 4.52
CA ILE A 53 -9.29 2.16 5.40
C ILE A 53 -9.83 2.03 6.81
N VAL A 54 -9.80 0.81 7.35
CA VAL A 54 -10.02 0.58 8.78
C VAL A 54 -8.68 0.65 9.50
N GLN A 55 -8.54 1.54 10.48
CA GLN A 55 -7.27 1.68 11.19
C GLN A 55 -6.88 0.39 11.91
N PHE A 56 -5.67 -0.11 11.62
CA PHE A 56 -5.14 -1.34 12.21
C PHE A 56 -4.31 -1.07 13.49
N PRO A 57 -4.31 -2.00 14.46
CA PRO A 57 -5.24 -3.12 14.59
C PRO A 57 -6.62 -2.62 15.04
N PRO A 58 -7.73 -3.13 14.47
CA PRO A 58 -9.05 -2.88 15.04
C PRO A 58 -9.15 -3.56 16.43
N PRO A 59 -10.05 -3.08 17.31
CA PRO A 59 -10.40 -3.82 18.52
C PRO A 59 -10.73 -5.28 18.23
N ARG A 60 -10.28 -6.20 19.09
CA ARG A 60 -10.35 -7.65 18.86
C ARG A 60 -11.77 -8.14 18.56
N ASP A 61 -12.75 -7.54 19.21
CA ASP A 61 -14.17 -7.85 19.03
C ASP A 61 -14.74 -7.31 17.71
N LEU A 62 -14.16 -6.24 17.15
CA LEU A 62 -14.57 -5.66 15.86
C LEU A 62 -13.84 -6.26 14.65
N ALA A 63 -12.67 -6.87 14.85
CA ALA A 63 -11.89 -7.48 13.76
C ALA A 63 -12.71 -8.41 12.84
N PRO A 64 -13.60 -9.29 13.34
CA PRO A 64 -14.44 -10.14 12.47
C PRO A 64 -15.46 -9.36 11.63
N VAL A 65 -15.79 -8.12 12.00
CA VAL A 65 -16.71 -7.29 11.22
C VAL A 65 -16.00 -6.64 10.03
N VAL A 66 -14.68 -6.39 10.15
CA VAL A 66 -13.86 -5.88 9.04
C VAL A 66 -13.90 -6.82 7.85
N ASP A 67 -14.05 -8.14 8.06
CA ASP A 67 -14.19 -9.12 6.99
C ASP A 67 -15.39 -8.90 6.06
N GLY A 68 -16.38 -8.11 6.49
CA GLY A 68 -17.53 -7.69 5.69
C GLY A 68 -17.25 -6.48 4.78
N MET A 69 -16.07 -5.88 4.82
CA MET A 69 -15.66 -4.80 3.91
C MET A 69 -15.67 -5.31 2.46
N ASP A 70 -16.11 -4.46 1.53
CA ASP A 70 -16.02 -4.75 0.09
C ASP A 70 -14.54 -4.90 -0.31
N PRO A 71 -14.11 -6.06 -0.83
CA PRO A 71 -12.73 -6.24 -1.25
C PRO A 71 -12.27 -5.26 -2.32
N ALA A 72 -13.15 -4.80 -3.21
CA ALA A 72 -12.79 -3.81 -4.22
C ALA A 72 -12.45 -2.44 -3.62
N LYS A 73 -12.88 -2.17 -2.38
CA LYS A 73 -12.60 -0.92 -1.65
C LYS A 73 -11.44 -1.08 -0.66
N ASP A 74 -10.89 -2.29 -0.50
CA ASP A 74 -9.80 -2.59 0.44
C ASP A 74 -8.43 -2.22 -0.13
N ILE A 75 -8.07 -0.95 -0.02
CA ILE A 75 -6.79 -0.43 -0.50
C ILE A 75 -5.62 -0.65 0.46
N ASP A 76 -5.85 -1.24 1.64
CA ASP A 76 -4.80 -1.52 2.63
C ASP A 76 -4.64 -3.03 2.93
N ALA A 77 -5.26 -3.87 2.09
CA ALA A 77 -5.18 -5.32 2.11
C ALA A 77 -5.49 -5.98 3.47
N LEU A 78 -6.46 -5.44 4.20
CA LEU A 78 -6.91 -6.02 5.47
C LEU A 78 -7.62 -7.36 5.28
N LEU A 79 -8.23 -7.60 4.12
CA LEU A 79 -9.06 -8.77 3.84
C LEU A 79 -8.29 -10.00 3.33
N LYS A 80 -6.96 -10.03 3.48
CA LYS A 80 -6.04 -11.15 3.19
C LYS A 80 -6.51 -12.13 2.09
N GLY A 81 -5.89 -12.07 0.90
CA GLY A 81 -6.21 -12.99 -0.20
C GLY A 81 -7.56 -12.70 -0.89
N ARG A 82 -8.46 -11.92 -0.28
CA ARG A 82 -9.61 -11.31 -0.97
C ARG A 82 -9.33 -9.89 -1.48
N SER A 83 -8.40 -9.18 -0.85
CA SER A 83 -7.98 -7.85 -1.33
C SER A 83 -7.39 -7.95 -2.74
N PRO A 84 -7.58 -6.93 -3.60
CA PRO A 84 -6.86 -6.82 -4.87
C PRO A 84 -5.35 -6.65 -4.69
N TYR A 85 -4.87 -6.34 -3.48
CA TYR A 85 -3.46 -6.14 -3.19
C TYR A 85 -2.86 -7.30 -2.37
N PRO A 86 -1.60 -7.71 -2.64
CA PRO A 86 -1.00 -8.89 -2.02
C PRO A 86 -0.62 -8.69 -0.55
N ALA A 87 -0.41 -7.45 -0.10
CA ALA A 87 -0.03 -7.09 1.25
C ALA A 87 -0.52 -5.68 1.60
N CYS A 88 -0.47 -5.30 2.88
CA CYS A 88 -0.82 -3.94 3.28
C CYS A 88 0.15 -2.91 2.70
N ALA A 89 -0.27 -1.64 2.65
CA ALA A 89 0.52 -0.60 2.00
C ALA A 89 1.89 -0.40 2.66
N THR A 90 1.98 -0.54 3.99
CA THR A 90 3.25 -0.47 4.72
C THR A 90 4.19 -1.60 4.31
N ALA A 91 3.69 -2.83 4.20
CA ALA A 91 4.51 -3.99 3.82
C ALA A 91 5.02 -3.89 2.38
N GLU A 92 4.16 -3.45 1.45
CA GLU A 92 4.57 -3.16 0.07
C GLU A 92 5.58 -2.02 0.00
N GLY A 93 5.38 -0.95 0.76
CA GLY A 93 6.34 0.15 0.85
C GLY A 93 7.72 -0.31 1.34
N ILE A 94 7.76 -1.14 2.39
CA ILE A 94 9.00 -1.73 2.91
C ILE A 94 9.69 -2.60 1.85
N TYR A 95 8.93 -3.46 1.17
CA TYR A 95 9.46 -4.29 0.09
C TYR A 95 10.10 -3.43 -1.01
N ARG A 96 9.42 -2.37 -1.46
CA ARG A 96 9.93 -1.45 -2.50
C ARG A 96 11.19 -0.69 -2.05
N VAL A 97 11.34 -0.42 -0.76
CA VAL A 97 12.58 0.16 -0.21
C VAL A 97 13.71 -0.86 -0.15
N ALA A 98 13.40 -2.14 0.12
CA ALA A 98 14.40 -3.21 0.18
C ALA A 98 14.88 -3.67 -1.22
N GLU A 99 13.98 -3.68 -2.21
CA GLU A 99 14.20 -4.22 -3.56
C GLU A 99 15.51 -3.74 -4.22
N PRO A 100 15.86 -2.44 -4.22
CA PRO A 100 17.10 -1.97 -4.85
C PRO A 100 18.38 -2.48 -4.18
N PHE A 101 18.31 -2.89 -2.90
CA PHE A 101 19.43 -3.43 -2.15
C PHE A 101 19.50 -4.96 -2.22
N ALA A 102 18.45 -5.60 -2.75
CA ALA A 102 18.29 -7.04 -2.75
C ALA A 102 19.02 -7.76 -3.90
N THR A 103 20.18 -7.25 -4.29
CA THR A 103 21.00 -7.80 -5.38
C THR A 103 21.84 -8.99 -4.90
N ASP A 104 22.23 -9.87 -5.84
CA ASP A 104 23.19 -10.95 -5.60
C ASP A 104 22.78 -11.97 -4.53
N ARG A 105 21.47 -12.23 -4.40
CA ARG A 105 20.87 -13.16 -3.42
C ARG A 105 21.29 -12.83 -1.98
N PRO A 106 20.85 -11.67 -1.46
CA PRO A 106 21.21 -11.23 -0.11
C PRO A 106 20.65 -12.18 0.96
N ALA A 107 21.30 -12.24 2.12
CA ALA A 107 20.65 -12.67 3.34
C ALA A 107 19.74 -11.55 3.87
N ILE A 108 18.45 -11.82 4.07
CA ILE A 108 17.47 -10.83 4.54
C ILE A 108 16.92 -11.27 5.89
N ALA A 109 16.93 -10.40 6.89
CA ALA A 109 16.28 -10.64 8.18
C ALA A 109 15.05 -9.74 8.34
N VAL A 110 13.92 -10.32 8.76
CA VAL A 110 12.68 -9.62 9.09
C VAL A 110 12.37 -9.84 10.56
N VAL A 111 12.45 -8.78 11.36
CA VAL A 111 12.16 -8.75 12.80
C VAL A 111 10.73 -8.24 13.02
N GLY A 112 9.92 -9.00 13.77
CA GLY A 112 8.47 -8.78 13.87
C GLY A 112 7.67 -9.51 12.77
N SER A 113 8.22 -10.60 12.23
CA SER A 113 7.73 -11.29 11.05
C SER A 113 6.32 -11.90 11.20
N LYS A 114 5.88 -12.21 12.43
CA LYS A 114 4.54 -12.76 12.71
C LYS A 114 3.44 -11.69 12.74
N GLY A 115 3.79 -10.41 12.84
CA GLY A 115 2.84 -9.30 12.82
C GLY A 115 2.18 -9.13 11.45
N PHE A 116 1.10 -8.33 11.38
CA PHE A 116 0.36 -8.11 10.13
C PHE A 116 1.25 -7.54 9.01
N VAL A 117 2.04 -6.50 9.32
CA VAL A 117 3.01 -5.92 8.37
C VAL A 117 4.12 -6.92 8.04
N GLY A 118 4.70 -7.58 9.04
CA GLY A 118 5.78 -8.56 8.86
C GLY A 118 5.41 -9.74 7.97
N GLN A 119 4.20 -10.28 8.13
CA GLN A 119 3.68 -11.34 7.26
C GLN A 119 3.59 -10.87 5.81
N GLY A 120 3.14 -9.63 5.59
CA GLY A 120 3.10 -9.02 4.26
C GLY A 120 4.50 -8.90 3.63
N VAL A 121 5.48 -8.38 4.37
CA VAL A 121 6.87 -8.24 3.90
C VAL A 121 7.45 -9.59 3.53
N VAL A 122 7.31 -10.60 4.40
CA VAL A 122 7.79 -11.96 4.14
C VAL A 122 7.13 -12.56 2.91
N THR A 123 5.82 -12.34 2.73
CA THR A 123 5.08 -12.85 1.57
C THR A 123 5.62 -12.25 0.27
N MET A 124 5.85 -10.93 0.25
CA MET A 124 6.37 -10.24 -0.94
C MET A 124 7.81 -10.64 -1.26
N LEU A 125 8.69 -10.72 -0.26
CA LEU A 125 10.06 -11.19 -0.45
C LEU A 125 10.10 -12.63 -1.01
N ARG A 126 9.24 -13.52 -0.52
CA ARG A 126 9.13 -14.89 -1.03
C ARG A 126 8.58 -14.96 -2.44
N ALA A 127 7.61 -14.10 -2.78
CA ALA A 127 7.09 -14.00 -4.14
C ALA A 127 8.18 -13.55 -5.13
N ASP A 128 9.14 -12.74 -4.68
CA ASP A 128 10.31 -12.31 -5.45
C ASP A 128 11.51 -13.29 -5.38
N GLY A 129 11.31 -14.48 -4.79
CA GLY A 129 12.31 -15.55 -4.77
C GLY A 129 13.36 -15.45 -3.66
N HIS A 130 13.16 -14.60 -2.66
CA HIS A 130 13.98 -14.56 -1.45
C HIS A 130 13.46 -15.49 -0.36
N ASP A 131 14.35 -16.01 0.48
CA ASP A 131 13.99 -16.74 1.70
C ASP A 131 14.48 -15.98 2.94
N PRO A 132 13.67 -15.04 3.48
CA PRO A 132 14.10 -14.20 4.58
C PRO A 132 14.14 -14.99 5.90
N MET A 133 15.16 -14.71 6.71
CA MET A 133 15.20 -15.08 8.11
C MET A 133 14.08 -14.35 8.87
N THR A 134 13.11 -15.11 9.37
CA THR A 134 11.99 -14.60 10.17
C THR A 134 12.34 -14.63 11.66
N LEU A 135 12.30 -13.46 12.31
CA LEU A 135 12.59 -13.30 13.74
C LEU A 135 11.42 -12.57 14.44
N ASP A 136 11.10 -12.97 15.66
CA ASP A 136 10.04 -12.39 16.48
C ASP A 136 10.42 -12.35 17.97
N HIS A 137 9.46 -11.94 18.80
CA HIS A 137 9.61 -11.94 20.25
C HIS A 137 10.07 -13.32 20.77
N GLY A 138 11.16 -13.31 21.54
CA GLY A 138 11.77 -14.51 22.13
C GLY A 138 12.85 -15.17 21.27
N ASP A 139 13.03 -14.74 20.01
CA ASP A 139 14.12 -15.23 19.17
C ASP A 139 15.45 -14.52 19.50
N ARG A 140 16.55 -15.15 19.11
CA ARG A 140 17.91 -14.58 19.21
C ARG A 140 18.10 -13.51 18.14
N LEU A 141 17.88 -12.25 18.49
CA LEU A 141 17.98 -11.12 17.56
C LEU A 141 19.40 -10.89 17.05
N GLU A 142 20.43 -11.41 17.72
CA GLU A 142 21.83 -11.32 17.29
C GLU A 142 22.05 -11.94 15.91
N ARG A 143 21.15 -12.84 15.46
CA ARG A 143 21.18 -13.43 14.12
C ARG A 143 21.01 -12.41 12.99
N VAL A 144 20.47 -11.22 13.26
CA VAL A 144 20.40 -10.14 12.24
C VAL A 144 21.79 -9.68 11.78
N ARG A 145 22.84 -9.95 12.57
CA ARG A 145 24.24 -9.66 12.20
C ARG A 145 24.70 -10.44 10.97
N ASP A 146 24.06 -11.55 10.66
CA ASP A 146 24.41 -12.43 9.52
C ASP A 146 23.68 -12.02 8.22
N ALA A 147 22.80 -11.00 8.27
CA ALA A 147 22.02 -10.54 7.14
C ALA A 147 22.70 -9.40 6.39
N ASP A 148 22.51 -9.31 5.07
CA ASP A 148 22.83 -8.11 4.28
C ASP A 148 21.79 -7.01 4.46
N ILE A 149 20.52 -7.39 4.64
CA ILE A 149 19.37 -6.49 4.77
C ILE A 149 18.64 -6.79 6.07
N VAL A 150 18.40 -5.77 6.89
CA VAL A 150 17.64 -5.90 8.13
C VAL A 150 16.36 -5.09 8.02
N ILE A 151 15.21 -5.72 8.26
CA ILE A 151 13.90 -5.09 8.26
C ILE A 151 13.28 -5.27 9.65
N SER A 152 12.89 -4.18 10.29
CA SER A 152 12.19 -4.20 11.58
C SER A 152 10.80 -3.59 11.47
N VAL A 153 9.79 -4.37 11.90
CA VAL A 153 8.36 -4.03 11.87
C VAL A 153 7.69 -4.37 13.20
N THR A 154 8.43 -4.23 14.31
CA THR A 154 8.00 -4.67 15.64
C THR A 154 7.16 -3.64 16.38
N GLY A 155 7.38 -2.35 16.10
CA GLY A 155 6.82 -1.26 16.90
C GLY A 155 7.33 -1.27 18.35
N SER A 156 8.52 -1.83 18.58
CA SER A 156 9.16 -1.97 19.90
C SER A 156 10.40 -1.07 19.95
N PRO A 157 10.31 0.12 20.55
CA PRO A 157 11.35 1.14 20.42
C PRO A 157 12.72 0.69 20.89
N GLY A 158 13.73 0.86 20.02
CA GLY A 158 15.12 0.57 20.34
C GLY A 158 15.41 -0.90 20.67
N ILE A 159 14.60 -1.83 20.16
CA ILE A 159 14.84 -3.28 20.25
C ILE A 159 16.12 -3.68 19.52
N LEU A 160 16.44 -3.03 18.40
CA LEU A 160 17.71 -3.20 17.69
C LEU A 160 18.73 -2.18 18.19
N THR A 161 19.76 -2.68 18.86
CA THR A 161 20.86 -1.90 19.44
C THR A 161 22.08 -1.83 18.51
N PRO A 162 23.12 -1.02 18.82
CA PRO A 162 24.38 -1.01 18.07
C PRO A 162 25.03 -2.39 17.94
N ASP A 163 24.82 -3.26 18.92
CA ASP A 163 25.32 -4.64 18.85
C ASP A 163 24.67 -5.44 17.73
N HIS A 164 23.44 -5.12 17.31
CA HIS A 164 22.74 -5.86 16.28
C HIS A 164 23.13 -5.42 14.87
N ILE A 165 23.46 -4.13 14.70
CA ILE A 165 23.68 -3.50 13.40
C ILE A 165 25.16 -3.59 13.02
N GLN A 166 25.45 -3.92 11.77
CA GLN A 166 26.80 -4.16 11.28
C GLN A 166 27.15 -3.24 10.11
N PRO A 167 28.44 -2.85 9.93
CA PRO A 167 28.85 -2.00 8.80
C PRO A 167 28.56 -2.58 7.41
N HIS A 168 28.44 -3.90 7.30
CA HIS A 168 28.14 -4.57 6.04
C HIS A 168 26.64 -4.59 5.69
N HIS A 169 25.75 -4.20 6.63
CA HIS A 169 24.32 -4.08 6.36
C HIS A 169 24.11 -3.06 5.24
N ARG A 170 23.63 -3.52 4.09
CA ARG A 170 23.38 -2.70 2.89
C ARG A 170 22.28 -1.69 3.17
N VAL A 171 21.24 -2.14 3.86
CA VAL A 171 20.17 -1.27 4.36
C VAL A 171 19.55 -1.84 5.63
N VAL A 172 19.25 -0.94 6.57
CA VAL A 172 18.43 -1.21 7.75
C VAL A 172 17.12 -0.45 7.62
N ILE A 173 16.01 -1.17 7.47
CA ILE A 173 14.68 -0.61 7.35
C ILE A 173 13.99 -0.64 8.71
N ASP A 174 13.79 0.53 9.29
CA ASP A 174 13.06 0.76 10.53
C ASP A 174 11.65 1.28 10.23
N SER A 175 10.66 0.41 10.42
CA SER A 175 9.23 0.75 10.33
C SER A 175 8.60 1.02 11.70
N GLY A 176 9.40 1.08 12.77
CA GLY A 176 8.92 1.42 14.10
C GLY A 176 8.39 2.86 14.14
N PHE A 177 7.26 3.05 14.82
CA PHE A 177 6.68 4.37 15.01
C PHE A 177 5.99 4.45 16.37
N VAL A 178 6.71 4.93 17.38
CA VAL A 178 6.18 5.10 18.74
C VAL A 178 6.32 6.55 19.19
N PRO A 179 5.23 7.33 19.17
CA PRO A 179 5.19 8.68 19.72
C PRO A 179 5.59 8.69 21.20
N GLN A 180 6.32 9.72 21.59
CA GLN A 180 6.80 9.95 22.95
C GLN A 180 6.08 11.15 23.57
N ALA A 181 6.11 11.25 24.91
CA ALA A 181 5.47 12.34 25.65
C ALA A 181 6.09 13.72 25.34
N ASP A 182 7.35 13.78 24.90
CA ASP A 182 8.04 15.01 24.48
C ASP A 182 7.73 15.42 23.03
N GLY A 183 6.82 14.70 22.35
CA GLY A 183 6.46 14.94 20.95
C GLY A 183 7.42 14.31 19.92
N SER A 184 8.51 13.68 20.37
CA SER A 184 9.39 12.91 19.48
C SER A 184 8.76 11.58 19.07
N VAL A 185 9.33 10.93 18.06
CA VAL A 185 8.94 9.57 17.63
C VAL A 185 10.17 8.69 17.68
N ARG A 186 10.03 7.49 18.24
CA ARG A 186 11.10 6.49 18.26
C ARG A 186 10.76 5.32 17.34
N GLY A 187 11.78 4.88 16.60
CA GLY A 187 11.77 3.67 15.80
C GLY A 187 12.24 2.45 16.59
N ASP A 188 12.28 1.31 15.91
CA ASP A 188 12.75 0.04 16.46
C ASP A 188 14.27 0.00 16.62
N VAL A 189 15.01 0.83 15.86
CA VAL A 189 16.47 0.94 15.91
C VAL A 189 16.88 2.06 16.86
N ARG A 190 17.88 1.80 17.69
CA ARG A 190 18.47 2.82 18.58
C ARG A 190 19.25 3.86 17.78
N ALA A 191 19.13 5.13 18.18
CA ALA A 191 19.77 6.25 17.49
C ALA A 191 21.30 6.10 17.39
N GLU A 192 21.94 5.48 18.39
CA GLU A 192 23.37 5.21 18.42
C GLU A 192 23.82 4.26 17.29
N ALA A 193 22.90 3.49 16.70
CA ALA A 193 23.17 2.57 15.60
C ALA A 193 22.98 3.19 14.22
N TYR A 194 22.45 4.43 14.11
CA TYR A 194 22.03 5.00 12.82
C TYR A 194 23.17 5.20 11.82
N GLY A 195 24.39 5.45 12.31
CA GLY A 195 25.58 5.66 11.47
C GLY A 195 26.39 4.39 11.18
N ILE A 196 25.93 3.22 11.64
CA ILE A 196 26.65 1.95 11.45
C ILE A 196 26.43 1.35 10.05
N PRO A 197 25.19 1.16 9.56
CA PRO A 197 24.95 0.48 8.29
C PRO A 197 25.25 1.41 7.10
N GLN A 198 25.30 0.85 5.89
CA GLN A 198 25.50 1.65 4.68
C GLN A 198 24.32 2.59 4.40
N ASN A 199 23.10 2.12 4.68
CA ASN A 199 21.87 2.88 4.55
C ASN A 199 20.91 2.55 5.69
N LEU A 200 20.08 3.52 6.08
CA LEU A 200 19.03 3.33 7.08
C LEU A 200 17.82 4.21 6.76
N THR A 201 16.61 3.67 6.96
CA THR A 201 15.40 4.49 6.89
C THR A 201 15.19 5.22 8.22
N PRO A 202 15.14 6.56 8.23
CA PRO A 202 15.02 7.32 9.48
C PRO A 202 13.60 7.22 10.06
N VAL A 203 13.52 7.36 11.38
CA VAL A 203 12.25 7.54 12.09
C VAL A 203 12.29 8.88 12.85
N PRO A 204 11.35 9.81 12.58
CA PRO A 204 10.33 9.77 11.53
C PRO A 204 10.89 10.11 10.13
N GLY A 205 10.11 9.83 9.08
CA GLY A 205 10.39 10.29 7.70
C GLY A 205 10.84 9.21 6.72
N GLY A 206 11.01 7.97 7.16
CA GLY A 206 11.30 6.81 6.31
C GLY A 206 10.03 6.16 5.76
N ILE A 207 9.55 5.10 6.42
CA ILE A 207 8.48 4.23 5.88
C ILE A 207 7.10 4.90 5.82
N GLY A 208 6.75 5.80 6.74
CA GLY A 208 5.43 6.45 6.76
C GLY A 208 5.06 7.17 5.45
N PRO A 209 5.92 8.07 4.91
CA PRO A 209 5.70 8.67 3.59
C PRO A 209 5.58 7.65 2.44
N VAL A 210 6.32 6.54 2.51
CA VAL A 210 6.28 5.47 1.51
C VAL A 210 4.95 4.70 1.56
N GLU A 211 4.42 4.44 2.76
CA GLU A 211 3.07 3.88 2.94
C GLU A 211 2.03 4.78 2.29
N MET A 212 2.09 6.10 2.52
CA MET A 212 1.14 7.05 1.93
C MET A 212 1.24 7.06 0.41
N ALA A 213 2.46 7.07 -0.15
CA ALA A 213 2.67 7.00 -1.59
C ALA A 213 2.09 5.70 -2.20
N THR A 214 2.21 4.59 -1.47
CA THR A 214 1.64 3.30 -1.88
C THR A 214 0.10 3.36 -1.90
N LEU A 215 -0.52 3.85 -0.83
CA LEU A 215 -1.99 4.01 -0.75
C LEU A 215 -2.53 4.94 -1.85
N MET A 216 -1.84 6.05 -2.10
CA MET A 216 -2.17 7.00 -3.16
C MET A 216 -2.10 6.36 -4.54
N GLU A 217 -1.03 5.61 -4.84
CA GLU A 217 -0.88 4.90 -6.12
C GLU A 217 -2.01 3.89 -6.34
N ARG A 218 -2.40 3.14 -5.31
CA ARG A 218 -3.49 2.16 -5.39
C ARG A 218 -4.80 2.78 -5.84
N VAL A 219 -5.16 3.93 -5.27
CA VAL A 219 -6.37 4.66 -5.66
C VAL A 219 -6.24 5.28 -7.05
N VAL A 220 -5.10 5.89 -7.39
CA VAL A 220 -4.87 6.42 -8.74
C VAL A 220 -4.98 5.33 -9.80
N ARG A 221 -4.41 4.16 -9.53
CA ARG A 221 -4.51 2.99 -10.41
C ARG A 221 -5.96 2.54 -10.61
N GLN A 222 -6.73 2.49 -9.53
CA GLN A 222 -8.12 2.05 -9.58
C GLN A 222 -9.04 3.05 -10.30
N GLU A 223 -8.84 4.36 -10.08
CA GLU A 223 -9.83 5.39 -10.41
C GLU A 223 -9.46 6.28 -11.60
N VAL A 224 -8.17 6.37 -11.94
CA VAL A 224 -7.65 7.35 -12.90
C VAL A 224 -6.92 6.67 -14.04
N ASP A 225 -5.94 5.82 -13.74
CA ASP A 225 -5.07 5.20 -14.74
C ASP A 225 -4.66 3.78 -14.33
N PRO A 226 -5.40 2.75 -14.80
CA PRO A 226 -5.07 1.34 -14.53
C PRO A 226 -3.66 0.93 -14.95
N ASP A 227 -3.11 1.61 -15.95
CA ASP A 227 -1.81 1.33 -16.56
C ASP A 227 -0.68 2.16 -15.94
N VAL A 228 -0.96 2.93 -14.87
CA VAL A 228 0.03 3.76 -14.19
C VAL A 228 1.25 2.92 -13.81
N VAL A 229 2.43 3.37 -14.22
CA VAL A 229 3.69 2.69 -13.89
C VAL A 229 3.98 2.91 -12.41
N SER A 230 4.18 1.82 -11.67
CA SER A 230 4.54 1.91 -10.25
C SER A 230 5.82 2.71 -10.05
N TRP A 231 5.79 3.62 -9.08
CA TRP A 231 6.99 4.33 -8.66
C TRP A 231 7.98 3.36 -8.03
N LYS A 232 9.27 3.63 -8.22
CA LYS A 232 10.38 2.84 -7.67
C LYS A 232 11.20 3.69 -6.71
N VAL A 233 11.75 3.06 -5.69
CA VAL A 233 12.74 3.70 -4.81
C VAL A 233 14.08 3.67 -5.52
N THR A 234 14.70 4.85 -5.65
CA THR A 234 16.10 4.96 -6.10
C THR A 234 16.95 5.26 -4.87
N PRO A 235 17.89 4.38 -4.48
CA PRO A 235 18.79 4.64 -3.37
C PRO A 235 19.54 5.96 -3.56
N GLY A 236 19.61 6.74 -2.50
CA GLY A 236 20.30 8.04 -2.49
C GLY A 236 20.64 8.47 -1.06
N PRO A 237 21.50 9.47 -0.90
CA PRO A 237 21.85 9.98 0.42
C PRO A 237 20.60 10.51 1.12
N TYR A 238 20.50 10.28 2.44
CA TYR A 238 19.44 10.90 3.22
C TYR A 238 19.58 12.43 3.15
N LEU A 239 18.51 13.09 2.72
CA LEU A 239 18.42 14.54 2.68
C LEU A 239 17.63 15.02 3.89
N GLU A 240 18.26 15.84 4.73
CA GLU A 240 17.53 16.58 5.75
C GLU A 240 16.41 17.41 5.10
N ARG A 241 15.29 17.59 5.80
CA ARG A 241 14.09 18.29 5.27
C ARG A 241 14.43 19.65 4.64
N ALA A 242 15.35 20.40 5.23
CA ALA A 242 15.82 21.67 4.68
C ALA A 242 16.51 21.51 3.32
N ARG A 243 17.44 20.55 3.20
CA ARG A 243 18.13 20.23 1.93
C ARG A 243 17.16 19.67 0.89
N PHE A 244 16.29 18.74 1.27
CA PHE A 244 15.25 18.21 0.39
C PHE A 244 14.33 19.30 -0.18
N THR A 245 13.95 20.28 0.64
CA THR A 245 13.10 21.39 0.22
C THR A 245 13.85 22.34 -0.73
N ALA A 246 15.12 22.62 -0.44
CA ALA A 246 15.97 23.42 -1.32
C ALA A 246 16.17 22.73 -2.69
N ASP A 247 16.46 21.43 -2.70
CA ASP A 247 16.65 20.64 -3.91
C ASP A 247 15.37 20.56 -4.75
N ARG A 248 14.20 20.37 -4.13
CA ARG A 248 12.91 20.41 -4.83
C ARG A 248 12.58 21.79 -5.40
N THR A 249 12.90 22.86 -4.67
CA THR A 249 12.68 24.23 -5.15
C THR A 249 13.59 24.51 -6.35
N ALA A 250 14.85 24.07 -6.31
CA ALA A 250 15.78 24.17 -7.42
C ALA A 250 15.31 23.33 -8.63
N ALA A 251 14.86 22.09 -8.41
CA ALA A 251 14.35 21.20 -9.45
C ALA A 251 13.05 21.74 -10.09
N ALA A 252 12.10 22.24 -9.29
CA ALA A 252 10.88 22.88 -9.80
C ALA A 252 11.18 24.14 -10.61
N THR A 253 12.18 24.92 -10.19
CA THR A 253 12.67 26.09 -10.94
C THR A 253 13.31 25.67 -12.28
N ALA A 254 14.08 24.58 -12.29
CA ALA A 254 14.69 24.02 -13.50
C ALA A 254 13.66 23.41 -14.49
N VAL A 255 12.60 22.78 -13.97
CA VAL A 255 11.48 22.30 -14.80
C VAL A 255 10.65 23.46 -15.35
N THR A 256 10.58 24.59 -14.63
CA THR A 256 9.89 25.80 -15.11
C THR A 256 10.68 26.51 -16.22
N THR A 257 12.02 26.40 -16.24
CA THR A 257 12.86 26.96 -17.31
C THR A 257 13.00 26.06 -18.54
N ALA A 258 12.79 24.74 -18.39
CA ALA A 258 12.58 23.85 -19.52
C ALA A 258 11.14 24.01 -20.03
N ALA A 259 10.96 24.79 -21.11
CA ALA A 259 9.66 25.15 -21.66
C ALA A 259 8.71 23.94 -21.82
N VAL A 260 7.82 23.76 -20.86
CA VAL A 260 6.60 22.97 -21.02
C VAL A 260 5.71 23.77 -21.97
N PRO A 261 5.29 23.24 -23.13
CA PRO A 261 4.34 23.94 -23.97
C PRO A 261 3.08 24.15 -23.12
N SER A 262 2.78 25.42 -22.85
CA SER A 262 1.66 25.86 -22.04
C SER A 262 0.37 25.12 -22.42
N ILE A 263 -0.41 24.74 -21.40
CA ILE A 263 -1.78 24.20 -21.51
C ILE A 263 -2.68 25.09 -22.38
N ALA A 264 -2.31 26.36 -22.64
CA ALA A 264 -2.99 27.24 -23.59
C ALA A 264 -2.90 26.78 -25.07
N ALA A 265 -1.95 25.92 -25.44
CA ALA A 265 -1.86 25.34 -26.79
C ALA A 265 -2.91 24.24 -27.02
N ALA A 266 -3.26 23.46 -25.98
CA ALA A 266 -4.29 22.43 -26.06
C ALA A 266 -5.72 23.00 -26.13
N ALA A 267 -5.92 24.23 -25.65
CA ALA A 267 -7.21 24.93 -25.71
C ALA A 267 -7.52 25.51 -27.10
N ARG A 268 -6.51 25.73 -27.97
CA ARG A 268 -6.72 26.26 -29.33
C ARG A 268 -7.20 25.21 -30.35
N LEU A 269 -7.12 23.92 -30.03
CA LEU A 269 -7.63 22.84 -30.89
C LEU A 269 -9.09 22.45 -30.61
N ARG A 270 -9.74 23.07 -29.60
CA ARG A 270 -11.17 22.87 -29.30
C ARG A 270 -12.07 24.07 -29.66
N GLY A 271 -11.51 25.11 -30.27
CA GLY A 271 -12.23 26.36 -30.59
C GLY A 271 -12.63 26.55 -32.06
N ALA A 272 -12.36 25.59 -32.95
CA ALA A 272 -12.67 25.70 -34.38
C ALA A 272 -13.75 24.69 -34.82
N ALA A 273 -14.91 24.72 -34.17
CA ALA A 273 -16.14 24.16 -34.70
C ALA A 273 -17.29 25.06 -34.24
N GLY A 274 -17.64 26.04 -35.08
CA GLY A 274 -18.81 26.90 -34.87
C GLY A 274 -20.13 26.13 -35.03
N PRO A 275 -21.25 26.69 -34.53
CA PRO A 275 -22.52 25.99 -34.49
C PRO A 275 -23.16 25.99 -35.88
N ALA A 276 -23.45 24.80 -36.43
CA ALA A 276 -24.33 24.66 -37.58
C ALA A 276 -25.80 24.62 -37.11
N ALA A 277 -26.60 25.49 -37.69
CA ALA A 277 -28.01 25.70 -37.38
C ALA A 277 -28.93 24.57 -37.92
N GLY A 278 -29.96 24.29 -37.12
CA GLY A 278 -31.32 23.78 -37.42
C GLY A 278 -31.67 23.02 -38.70
N ALA A 279 -32.28 21.83 -38.52
CA ALA A 279 -33.43 21.33 -39.29
C ALA A 279 -34.24 20.29 -38.45
N PRO A 280 -35.56 20.15 -38.65
CA PRO A 280 -36.53 19.65 -37.65
C PRO A 280 -36.80 18.12 -37.71
N PRO A 281 -37.56 17.52 -36.76
CA PRO A 281 -37.61 16.07 -36.59
C PRO A 281 -38.63 15.44 -37.54
N THR A 282 -38.27 14.29 -38.11
CA THR A 282 -39.20 13.42 -38.84
C THR A 282 -39.38 12.12 -38.08
N SER A 283 -40.63 11.84 -37.76
CA SER A 283 -41.16 10.61 -37.19
C SER A 283 -41.23 9.50 -38.23
N ALA A 284 -40.80 8.29 -37.89
CA ALA A 284 -41.30 7.05 -38.49
C ALA A 284 -40.97 5.83 -37.61
N GLN A 285 -41.96 4.95 -37.52
CA GLN A 285 -42.14 3.77 -36.68
C GLN A 285 -41.29 2.53 -37.07
N PRO A 286 -41.29 1.44 -36.28
CA PRO A 286 -40.29 0.39 -36.31
C PRO A 286 -40.57 -0.66 -37.39
N THR A 287 -39.51 -1.22 -37.98
CA THR A 287 -39.60 -2.36 -38.91
C THR A 287 -38.81 -3.55 -38.40
N ALA A 288 -39.38 -4.72 -38.69
CA ALA A 288 -39.10 -6.02 -38.09
C ALA A 288 -37.77 -6.66 -38.51
N ALA A 289 -37.32 -7.58 -37.65
CA ALA A 289 -36.22 -8.52 -37.88
C ALA A 289 -36.46 -9.48 -39.06
N PRO A 290 -35.40 -10.17 -39.50
CA PRO A 290 -35.52 -11.56 -39.92
C PRO A 290 -34.66 -12.51 -39.04
N ARG A 291 -35.25 -13.68 -38.79
CA ARG A 291 -34.70 -14.83 -38.07
C ARG A 291 -33.74 -15.64 -38.94
N GLY A 292 -32.80 -16.33 -38.30
CA GLY A 292 -32.26 -17.63 -38.73
C GLY A 292 -30.84 -17.94 -38.21
N PRO A 293 -30.46 -19.22 -38.03
CA PRO A 293 -31.20 -20.35 -37.49
C PRO A 293 -30.53 -21.00 -36.26
N ALA A 294 -31.28 -21.87 -35.61
CA ALA A 294 -30.91 -22.63 -34.42
C ALA A 294 -29.89 -23.75 -34.70
N HIS A 295 -28.99 -23.99 -33.75
CA HIS A 295 -28.31 -25.27 -33.57
C HIS A 295 -28.58 -25.80 -32.16
N GLN A 296 -29.35 -26.89 -32.09
CA GLN A 296 -29.39 -27.81 -30.95
C GLN A 296 -28.64 -29.09 -31.35
N THR A 297 -27.84 -29.63 -30.42
CA THR A 297 -27.54 -31.06 -30.14
C THR A 297 -26.36 -31.05 -29.14
N GLY A 298 -26.51 -31.35 -27.85
CA GLY A 298 -26.67 -32.68 -27.24
C GLY A 298 -25.63 -32.81 -26.09
N PRO A 299 -25.83 -33.65 -25.04
CA PRO A 299 -25.11 -33.52 -23.77
C PRO A 299 -23.86 -34.42 -23.60
N ARG A 300 -22.87 -33.87 -22.88
CA ARG A 300 -21.80 -34.43 -21.99
C ARG A 300 -21.04 -35.71 -22.36
N PRO A 301 -19.76 -35.77 -21.93
CA PRO A 301 -19.34 -36.89 -21.07
C PRO A 301 -18.79 -36.45 -19.71
N GLN A 302 -19.11 -37.24 -18.70
CA GLN A 302 -18.66 -37.14 -17.30
C GLN A 302 -17.21 -37.62 -17.16
N LEU A 303 -16.41 -36.92 -16.34
CA LEU A 303 -15.12 -37.43 -15.86
C LEU A 303 -15.34 -38.46 -14.73
N PRO A 304 -14.56 -39.55 -14.67
CA PRO A 304 -14.64 -40.52 -13.58
C PRO A 304 -13.94 -40.01 -12.31
N PRO A 305 -14.39 -40.45 -11.12
CA PRO A 305 -13.73 -40.15 -9.86
C PRO A 305 -12.45 -40.98 -9.70
N GLN A 306 -11.33 -40.34 -9.40
CA GLN A 306 -10.14 -41.06 -8.92
C GLN A 306 -10.32 -41.38 -7.44
N GLY A 307 -10.52 -42.68 -7.17
CA GLY A 307 -10.62 -43.23 -5.83
C GLY A 307 -9.27 -43.29 -5.13
N GLY A 308 -9.29 -42.98 -3.83
CA GLY A 308 -8.25 -43.40 -2.90
C GLY A 308 -8.38 -44.89 -2.58
N GLY A 309 -7.24 -45.52 -2.34
CA GLY A 309 -7.15 -46.90 -1.86
C GLY A 309 -5.70 -47.37 -1.83
N GLY A 310 -5.11 -47.48 -0.63
CA GLY A 310 -3.87 -48.24 -0.41
C GLY A 310 -4.07 -49.74 -0.70
N PRO A 311 -3.00 -50.55 -0.60
CA PRO A 311 -2.71 -51.15 0.70
C PRO A 311 -1.22 -51.37 1.03
N SER A 312 -1.02 -51.65 2.32
CA SER A 312 0.10 -52.27 3.03
C SER A 312 1.14 -53.06 2.23
N ARG A 313 2.43 -52.76 2.47
CA ARG A 313 3.33 -53.52 3.36
C ARG A 313 4.58 -52.71 3.67
#